data_AF-A0A7C0WD39-F1
#
_entry.id   AF-A0A7C0WD39-F1
#
_cell.length_a   1.000
_cell.length_b   1.000
_cell.length_c   1.000
_cell.angle_alpha   90.00
_cell.angle_beta   90.00
_cell.angle_gamma   90.00
#
_symmetry.space_group_name_H-M   'P 1'
#
loop_
_entity.id
_entity.type
_entity.pdbx_description
1 polymer ?
#
loop_
_entity_poly.entity_id
_entity_poly.type
_entity_poly.pdbx_seq_one_letter_code
_entity_poly.pdbx_strand_id
1 'polypeptide(L)' 'MIITEQKPFEEIKANLKTGEKIFIIGCGECSATCKTGGEPEVVEMKSKLEREGFIVTGYCIPQAPCIASQIKIELAKNRK' A
#
# COMPACT_ATOMS: atom_id res chain seq x y z
N MET A 1 -2.30 -10.89 -18.86
CA MET A 1 -1.34 -11.07 -17.77
C MET A 1 -0.90 -9.69 -17.33
N ILE A 2 -1.27 -9.26 -16.12
CA ILE A 2 -0.85 -7.95 -15.60
C ILE A 2 0.50 -8.18 -14.94
N ILE A 3 1.51 -7.40 -15.33
CA ILE A 3 2.85 -7.43 -14.74
C ILE A 3 3.03 -6.09 -14.05
N THR A 4 3.42 -6.13 -12.78
CA THR A 4 3.72 -4.95 -11.98
C THR A 4 5.18 -4.96 -11.58
N GLU A 5 5.80 -3.78 -11.59
CA GLU A 5 7.16 -3.56 -11.13
C GLU A 5 7.13 -2.58 -9.96
N GLN A 6 7.96 -2.82 -8.96
CA GLN A 6 8.05 -1.93 -7.81
C GLN A 6 8.77 -0.65 -8.22
N LYS A 7 8.11 0.50 -8.02
CA LYS A 7 8.73 1.80 -8.25
C LYS A 7 9.92 2.03 -7.30
N PRO A 8 10.96 2.77 -7.74
CA PRO A 8 12.04 3.20 -6.86
C PRO A 8 11.49 3.98 -5.68
N PHE A 9 11.99 3.68 -4.47
CA PHE A 9 11.50 4.33 -3.25
C PHE A 9 11.72 5.84 -3.24
N GLU A 10 12.79 6.33 -3.87
CA GLU A 10 13.06 7.77 -4.01
C GLU A 10 11.98 8.50 -4.81
N GLU A 11 11.43 7.89 -5.86
CA GLU A 11 10.33 8.47 -6.63
C GLU A 11 9.05 8.55 -5.78
N ILE A 12 8.77 7.52 -5.00
CA ILE A 12 7.63 7.51 -4.07
C ILE A 12 7.81 8.63 -3.04
N LYS A 13 9.01 8.77 -2.47
CA LYS A 13 9.34 9.81 -1.50
C LYS A 13 9.23 11.21 -2.09
N ALA A 14 9.68 11.43 -3.32
CA ALA A 14 9.58 12.72 -4.00
C ALA A 14 8.13 13.18 -4.20
N ASN A 15 7.18 12.24 -4.26
CA ASN A 15 5.75 12.52 -4.38
C ASN A 15 5.05 12.73 -3.03
N LEU A 16 5.71 12.42 -1.90
CA LEU A 16 5.14 12.52 -0.57
C LEU A 16 5.66 13.77 0.13
N LYS A 17 4.76 14.51 0.80
CA LYS A 17 5.17 15.67 1.61
C LYS A 17 5.40 15.26 3.05
N THR A 18 6.45 15.79 3.66
CA THR A 18 6.78 15.54 5.07
C THR A 18 5.60 15.91 5.96
N GLY A 19 5.17 14.99 6.83
CA GLY A 19 4.04 15.19 7.74
C GLY A 19 2.67 14.75 7.20
N GLU A 20 2.59 14.24 5.97
CA GLU A 20 1.35 13.62 5.47
C GLU A 20 1.05 12.30 6.18
N LYS A 21 -0.24 12.09 6.44
CA LYS A 21 -0.77 10.83 6.95
C LYS A 21 -0.99 9.89 5.78
N ILE A 22 -0.25 8.80 5.74
CA ILE A 22 -0.27 7.84 4.63
C ILE A 22 -1.06 6.61 5.05
N PHE A 23 -1.97 6.17 4.19
CA PHE A 23 -2.66 4.88 4.33
C PHE A 23 -2.26 4.00 3.14
N ILE A 24 -1.74 2.81 3.42
CA ILE A 24 -1.20 1.94 2.37
C ILE A 24 -2.25 0.90 1.97
N ILE A 25 -2.45 0.72 0.66
CA ILE A 25 -3.39 -0.27 0.12
C ILE A 25 -2.61 -1.26 -0.74
N GLY A 26 -2.64 -2.53 -0.36
CA GLY A 26 -2.06 -3.64 -1.11
C GLY A 26 -3.07 -4.34 -2.03
N CYS A 27 -2.59 -5.35 -2.75
CA CYS A 27 -3.39 -6.23 -3.59
C CYS A 27 -3.02 -7.68 -3.29
N GLY A 28 -3.98 -8.48 -2.85
CA GLY A 28 -3.77 -9.90 -2.51
C GLY A 28 -3.65 -10.84 -3.71
N GLU A 29 -3.93 -10.38 -4.93
CA GLU A 29 -3.99 -11.23 -6.12
C GLU A 29 -2.83 -10.92 -7.09
N CYS A 30 -3.00 -9.93 -7.97
CA CYS A 30 -2.00 -9.63 -9.01
C CYS A 30 -0.68 -9.11 -8.43
N SER A 31 -0.71 -8.14 -7.50
CA SER A 31 0.53 -7.53 -6.99
C SER A 31 1.23 -8.39 -5.93
N ALA A 32 0.50 -9.27 -5.24
CA ALA A 32 1.09 -10.30 -4.39
C ALA A 32 1.84 -11.35 -5.24
N THR A 33 1.24 -11.80 -6.34
CA THR A 33 1.88 -12.74 -7.27
C THR A 33 3.17 -12.14 -7.86
N CYS A 34 3.16 -10.85 -8.19
CA CYS A 34 4.31 -10.13 -8.71
C CYS A 34 5.29 -9.63 -7.63
N LYS A 35 5.04 -9.87 -6.33
CA LYS A 35 5.88 -9.40 -5.20
C LYS A 35 6.12 -7.88 -5.20
N THR A 36 5.11 -7.10 -5.61
CA THR A 36 5.22 -5.63 -5.64
C THR A 36 4.26 -4.92 -4.71
N GLY A 37 3.30 -5.64 -4.11
CA GLY A 37 2.26 -5.04 -3.28
C GLY A 37 1.42 -6.06 -2.51
N GLY A 38 2.00 -7.22 -2.18
CA GLY A 38 1.41 -8.16 -1.26
C GLY A 38 1.62 -7.74 0.19
N GLU A 39 1.23 -8.62 1.11
CA GLU A 39 1.39 -8.38 2.55
C GLU A 39 2.83 -8.09 3.00
N PRO A 40 3.85 -8.87 2.61
CA PRO A 40 5.21 -8.59 3.04
C PRO A 40 5.74 -7.27 2.48
N GLU A 41 5.40 -6.93 1.23
CA GLU A 41 5.87 -5.69 0.60
C GLU A 41 5.22 -4.44 1.23
N VAL A 42 3.94 -4.53 1.58
CA VAL A 42 3.22 -3.44 2.27
C VAL A 42 3.80 -3.20 3.66
N VAL A 43 4.12 -4.26 4.40
CA VAL A 43 4.75 -4.15 5.72
C VAL A 43 6.16 -3.54 5.61
N GLU A 44 6.96 -3.99 4.63
CA GLU A 44 8.28 -3.42 4.37
C GLU A 44 8.18 -1.93 4.00
N MET A 45 7.23 -1.57 3.14
CA MET A 45 6.99 -0.19 2.73
C MET A 45 6.56 0.69 3.91
N LYS A 46 5.69 0.18 4.77
CA LYS A 46 5.33 0.85 6.02
C LYS A 46 6.57 1.16 6.87
N SER A 47 7.42 0.16 7.12
CA SER A 47 8.64 0.35 7.92
C SER A 47 9.61 1.35 7.29
N LYS A 48 9.76 1.34 5.96
CA LYS A 48 10.59 2.33 5.25
C LYS A 48 10.03 3.76 5.43
N LEU A 49 8.72 3.93 5.25
CA LEU A 49 8.06 5.24 5.41
C LEU A 49 8.14 5.77 6.86
N GLU A 50 7.97 4.89 7.85
CA GLU A 50 8.09 5.27 9.27
C GLU A 50 9.52 5.70 9.64
N ARG A 51 10.55 5.04 9.11
CA ARG A 51 11.97 5.46 9.33
C ARG A 51 12.29 6.82 8.73
N GLU A 52 11.65 7.16 7.63
CA GLU A 52 11.80 8.45 6.94
C GLU A 52 11.01 9.58 7.61
N GLY A 53 10.23 9.29 8.67
CA GLY A 53 9.46 10.26 9.43
C GLY A 53 8.05 10.53 8.89
N PHE A 54 7.53 9.68 8.00
CA PHE A 54 6.13 9.73 7.58
C PHE A 54 5.23 9.02 8.59
N ILE A 55 3.99 9.49 8.73
CA ILE A 55 3.02 8.91 9.65
C ILE A 55 2.13 7.94 8.87
N VAL A 56 2.38 6.63 9.00
CA VAL A 56 1.52 5.62 8.39
C VAL A 56 0.36 5.32 9.34
N THR A 57 -0.87 5.66 8.93
CA THR A 57 -2.08 5.51 9.76
C THR A 57 -2.61 4.07 9.77
N GLY A 58 -2.26 3.28 8.76
CA GLY A 58 -2.67 1.89 8.65
C GLY A 58 -2.39 1.33 7.26
N TYR A 59 -2.70 0.06 7.09
CA TYR A 59 -2.70 -0.59 5.79
C TYR A 59 -3.87 -1.57 5.66
N CYS A 60 -4.31 -1.81 4.43
CA CYS A 60 -5.27 -2.88 4.13
C CYS A 60 -4.88 -3.64 2.87
N ILE A 61 -5.28 -4.91 2.80
CA ILE A 61 -4.96 -5.81 1.68
C ILE A 61 -6.27 -6.47 1.23
N PRO A 62 -7.05 -5.82 0.37
CA PRO A 62 -8.16 -6.48 -0.32
C PRO A 62 -7.63 -7.59 -1.24
N GLN A 63 -8.44 -8.63 -1.47
CA GLN A 63 -8.12 -9.68 -2.44
C GLN A 63 -7.90 -9.08 -3.83
N ALA A 64 -8.92 -8.36 -4.33
CA ALA A 64 -8.88 -7.67 -5.61
C ALA A 64 -9.25 -6.19 -5.43
N PRO A 65 -8.26 -5.28 -5.27
CA PRO A 65 -8.52 -3.85 -5.21
C PRO A 65 -9.14 -3.32 -6.51
N CYS A 66 -8.92 -3.99 -7.64
CA CYS A 66 -9.58 -3.68 -8.91
C CYS A 66 -11.12 -3.70 -8.80
N ILE A 67 -11.68 -4.37 -7.78
CA ILE A 67 -13.11 -4.46 -7.50
C ILE A 67 -13.50 -3.43 -6.42
N ALA A 68 -14.23 -2.39 -6.83
CA ALA A 68 -14.62 -1.29 -5.95
C ALA A 68 -15.38 -1.74 -4.69
N SER A 69 -16.21 -2.77 -4.79
CA SER A 69 -16.98 -3.32 -3.66
C SER A 69 -16.07 -3.87 -2.55
N GLN A 70 -15.00 -4.57 -2.93
CA GLN A 70 -14.05 -5.14 -1.97
C GLN A 70 -13.25 -4.05 -1.26
N ILE A 71 -12.79 -3.04 -2.00
CA ILE A 71 -12.13 -1.87 -1.41
C ILE A 71 -13.04 -1.19 -0.40
N LYS A 72 -14.31 -0.94 -0.74
CA LYS A 72 -15.24 -0.25 0.17
C LYS A 72 -15.43 -1.00 1.48
N ILE A 73 -15.54 -2.33 1.42
CA ILE A 73 -15.68 -3.18 2.61
C ILE A 73 -14.40 -3.14 3.47
N GLU A 74 -13.23 -3.30 2.86
CA GLU A 74 -11.95 -3.27 3.59
C GLU A 74 -11.61 -1.89 4.16
N LEU A 75 -11.92 -0.81 3.43
CA LEU A 75 -11.78 0.56 3.95
C LEU A 75 -12.80 0.86 5.06
N ALA A 76 -14.02 0.33 4.98
CA ALA A 76 -15.02 0.51 6.03
C ALA A 76 -14.57 -0.14 7.36
N LYS A 77 -13.89 -1.30 7.32
CA LYS A 77 -13.31 -1.94 8.51
C LYS A 77 -12.20 -1.10 9.16
N ASN A 78 -11.51 -0.29 8.37
CA ASN A 78 -10.36 0.51 8.80
C ASN A 78 -10.69 2.00 9.03
N ARG A 79 -11.95 2.43 8.81
CA ARG A 79 -12.45 3.74 9.25
C ARG A 79 -12.65 3.70 10.76
N LYS A 80 -11.65 4.16 11.52
CA LYS A 80 -11.82 4.64 12.90
C LYS A 80 -11.77 6.16 12.93
#